data_AF-A0A8T3QEC7-F1
#
_entry.id   AF-A0A8T3QEC7-F1
#
_cell.length_a   1.000
_cell.length_b   1.000
_cell.length_c   1.000
_cell.angle_alpha   90.00
_cell.angle_beta   90.00
_cell.angle_gamma   90.00
#
_symmetry.space_group_name_H-M   'P 1'
#
loop_
_entity.id
_entity.type
_entity.pdbx_description
1 polymer ?
#
loop_
_entity_poly.entity_id
_entity_poly.type
_entity_poly.pdbx_seq_one_letter_code
_entity_poly.pdbx_strand_id
1 'polypeptide(L)' 'DLFAPVAAALDAATMQALNSKVDVDGAEPADVATEFLTEKGLMGG' A
#
# COMPACT_ATOMS: atom_id res chain seq x y z
N ASP A 1 10.77 1.16 16.30
CA ASP A 1 9.47 1.30 15.62
C ASP A 1 9.64 1.15 14.10
N LEU A 2 9.94 -0.07 13.65
CA LEU A 2 10.24 -0.33 12.22
C LEU A 2 9.02 -0.09 11.32
N PHE A 3 7.83 -0.45 11.81
CA PHE A 3 6.59 -0.38 11.04
C PHE A 3 5.79 0.92 11.25
N ALA A 4 6.22 1.81 12.13
CA ALA A 4 5.56 3.08 12.37
C ALA A 4 5.31 3.92 11.10
N PRO A 5 6.27 4.08 10.16
CA PRO A 5 6.01 4.85 8.95
C PRO A 5 5.03 4.13 8.00
N VAL A 6 5.00 2.80 8.00
CA VAL A 6 4.04 2.01 7.23
C VAL A 6 2.63 2.20 7.80
N ALA A 7 2.47 2.07 9.12
CA ALA A 7 1.18 2.28 9.78
C ALA A 7 0.65 3.71 9.58
N ALA A 8 1.53 4.72 9.64
CA ALA A 8 1.17 6.11 9.40
C ALA A 8 0.72 6.38 7.96
N ALA A 9 1.25 5.63 6.98
CA ALA A 9 0.89 5.77 5.57
C ALA A 9 -0.42 5.06 5.18
N LEU A 10 -0.92 4.14 6.00
CA LEU A 10 -2.13 3.35 5.74
C LEU A 10 -3.37 3.96 6.41
N ASP A 11 -3.67 5.23 6.09
CA ASP A 11 -4.89 5.86 6.55
C ASP A 11 -6.15 5.30 5.85
N ALA A 12 -7.34 5.69 6.34
CA ALA A 12 -8.60 5.15 5.84
C ALA A 12 -8.83 5.39 4.34
N ALA A 13 -8.42 6.56 3.83
CA ALA A 13 -8.56 6.90 2.42
C ALA A 13 -7.60 6.07 1.56
N THR A 14 -6.36 5.91 2.02
CA THR A 14 -5.34 5.08 1.37
C THR A 14 -5.78 3.63 1.31
N MET A 15 -6.25 3.06 2.43
CA MET A 15 -6.72 1.67 2.48
C MET A 15 -7.92 1.44 1.54
N GLN A 16 -8.86 2.38 1.44
CA GLN A 16 -9.96 2.28 0.49
C GLN A 16 -9.47 2.27 -0.96
N ALA A 17 -8.51 3.13 -1.30
CA ALA A 17 -7.93 3.16 -2.65
C ALA A 17 -7.18 1.86 -2.99
N LEU A 18 -6.39 1.33 -2.05
CA LEU A 18 -5.67 0.07 -2.23
C LEU A 18 -6.64 -1.11 -2.39
N ASN A 19 -7.69 -1.18 -1.58
CA ASN A 19 -8.71 -2.23 -1.70
C ASN A 19 -9.47 -2.13 -3.03
N SER A 20 -9.75 -0.93 -3.53
CA SER A 20 -10.41 -0.76 -4.84
C SER A 20 -9.58 -1.36 -5.99
N LYS A 21 -8.25 -1.17 -5.97
CA LYS A 21 -7.36 -1.78 -6.98
C LYS A 21 -7.47 -3.31 -6.99
N VAL A 22 -7.65 -3.93 -5.82
CA VAL A 22 -7.79 -5.39 -5.70
C VAL A 22 -9.20 -5.85 -6.07
N ASP A 23 -10.21 -5.29 -5.40
CA ASP A 23 -11.59 -5.79 -5.45
C ASP A 23 -12.32 -5.41 -6.74
N VAL A 24 -11.97 -4.27 -7.34
CA VAL A 24 -12.63 -3.74 -8.55
C VAL A 24 -11.78 -3.99 -9.78
N ASP A 25 -10.49 -3.66 -9.72
CA ASP A 25 -9.61 -3.75 -10.89
C ASP A 25 -8.94 -5.13 -11.04
N GLY A 26 -9.08 -6.00 -10.03
CA GLY A 26 -8.56 -7.37 -10.06
C GLY A 26 -7.04 -7.48 -9.94
N ALA A 27 -6.38 -6.45 -9.40
CA ALA A 27 -4.93 -6.47 -9.20
C ALA A 27 -4.51 -7.46 -8.10
N GLU A 28 -3.32 -8.05 -8.25
CA GLU A 28 -2.75 -8.93 -7.23
C GLU A 28 -2.39 -8.12 -5.96
N PRO A 29 -2.84 -8.52 -4.76
CA PRO A 29 -2.59 -7.76 -3.53
C PRO A 29 -1.10 -7.51 -3.23
N ALA A 30 -0.25 -8.48 -3.56
CA ALA A 30 1.20 -8.37 -3.36
C ALA A 30 1.83 -7.30 -4.26
N ASP A 31 1.35 -7.18 -5.51
CA ASP A 31 1.82 -6.18 -6.46
C ASP A 31 1.38 -4.78 -6.02
N VAL A 32 0.11 -4.64 -5.60
CA VAL A 32 -0.43 -3.38 -5.06
C VAL A 32 0.34 -2.92 -3.82
N ALA A 33 0.64 -3.84 -2.90
CA ALA A 33 1.42 -3.52 -1.70
C ALA A 33 2.87 -3.14 -2.03
N THR A 34 3.51 -3.88 -2.96
CA THR A 34 4.89 -3.62 -3.37
C THR A 34 5.02 -2.27 -4.08
N GLU A 35 4.11 -1.98 -5.02
CA GLU A 35 4.02 -0.69 -5.70
C GLU A 35 3.87 0.44 -4.68
N PHE A 36 2.86 0.35 -3.80
CA PHE A 36 2.60 1.38 -2.79
C PHE A 36 3.80 1.63 -1.88
N LEU A 37 4.42 0.58 -1.34
CA LEU A 37 5.56 0.73 -0.42
C LEU A 37 6.78 1.29 -1.16
N THR A 38 6.98 0.93 -2.43
CA THR A 38 8.06 1.47 -3.26
C THR A 38 7.84 2.96 -3.57
N GLU A 39 6.63 3.34 -4.00
CA GLU A 39 6.27 4.74 -4.26
C GLU A 39 6.40 5.64 -3.03
N LYS A 40 6.12 5.10 -1.84
CA LYS A 40 6.26 5.83 -0.57
C LYS A 40 7.70 5.85 -0.04
N GLY A 41 8.65 5.20 -0.72
CA GLY A 41 10.03 5.06 -0.25
C GLY A 41 10.15 4.24 1.05
N LEU A 42 9.16 3.38 1.30
CA LEU A 42 9.10 2.49 2.48
C LEU A 42 9.64 1.09 2.18
N MET A 43 9.91 0.81 0.91
CA MET A 43 10.50 -0.44 0.41
C MET A 43 11.34 -0.12 -0.83
N GLY A 44 12.44 -0.86 -1.03
CA GLY A 44 13.39 -0.62 -2.12
C GLY A 44 14.44 0.43 -1.73
N GLY A 45 15.71 0.02 -1.78
CA GLY A 45 16.89 0.88 -1.65
C GLY A 45 17.67 0.90 -2.96
#